data_AF-A0A2U1TXU6-F1
#
_entry.id   AF-A0A2U1TXU6-F1
#
_cell.length_a   1.000
_cell.length_b   1.000
_cell.length_c   1.000
_cell.angle_alpha   90.00
_cell.angle_beta   90.00
_cell.angle_gamma   90.00
#
_symmetry.space_group_name_H-M   'P 1'
#
loop_
_entity.id
_entity.type
_entity.pdbx_description
1 polymer ?
#
loop_
_entity_poly.entity_id
_entity_poly.type
_entity_poly.pdbx_seq_one_letter_code
_entity_poly.pdbx_strand_id
1 'polypeptide(L)' 'MLIGSCAKIGPVPPVVIDTACNWVKPIYLTANDIKVMDWQTKRDILSHNQTWQKNCQTPSQ' A
#
# COMPACT_ATOMS: atom_id res chain seq x y z
N MET A 1 -6.56 -0.93 -6.55
CA MET A 1 -7.84 -1.25 -7.24
C MET A 1 -8.85 -0.20 -6.82
N LEU A 2 -9.34 0.61 -7.76
CA LEU A 2 -10.41 1.57 -7.52
C LEU A 2 -11.74 0.83 -7.76
N ILE A 3 -12.53 0.64 -6.70
CA ILE A 3 -13.87 0.08 -6.83
C ILE A 3 -14.82 1.26 -6.91
N GLY A 4 -15.33 1.54 -8.11
CA GLY A 4 -16.38 2.55 -8.31
C GLY A 4 -17.75 1.94 -8.02
N SER A 5 -18.44 2.43 -6.99
CA SER A 5 -19.84 2.07 -6.74
C SER A 5 -20.75 2.98 -7.57
N CYS A 6 -21.54 2.39 -8.48
CA CYS A 6 -22.58 3.11 -9.21
C CYS A 6 -23.84 3.16 -8.33
N ALA A 7 -24.07 4.28 -7.65
CA ALA A 7 -25.32 4.53 -6.93
C ALA A 7 -26.30 5.27 -7.87
N LYS A 8 -27.41 4.62 -8.22
CA LYS A 8 -28.58 5.32 -8.74
C LYS A 8 -29.25 6.03 -7.56
N ILE A 9 -29.52 7.33 -7.72
CA ILE A 9 -30.31 8.27 -6.88
C ILE A 9 -29.44 9.30 -6.13
N GLY A 10 -29.35 10.52 -6.70
CA GLY A 10 -28.98 11.78 -6.00
C GLY A 10 -27.53 12.26 -6.16
N PRO A 11 -27.27 13.59 -6.09
CA PRO A 11 -25.94 14.18 -6.23
C PRO A 11 -25.14 14.00 -4.94
N VAL A 12 -24.72 12.77 -4.65
CA VAL A 12 -23.71 12.53 -3.63
C VAL A 12 -22.36 12.61 -4.35
N PRO A 13 -21.51 13.61 -4.04
CA PRO A 13 -20.17 13.66 -4.62
C PRO A 13 -19.45 12.35 -4.25
N PRO A 14 -18.87 11.64 -5.22
CA PRO A 14 -18.21 10.38 -4.94
C PRO A 14 -17.04 10.63 -3.99
N VAL A 15 -17.15 10.11 -2.76
CA VAL A 15 -16.05 10.15 -1.80
C VAL A 15 -15.05 9.09 -2.23
N VAL A 16 -13.99 9.51 -2.90
CA VAL A 16 -12.85 8.65 -3.23
C VAL A 16 -11.99 8.54 -1.98
N ILE A 17 -12.18 7.48 -1.21
CA ILE A 17 -11.32 7.17 -0.07
C ILE A 17 -10.14 6.35 -0.63
N ASP A 18 -8.93 6.91 -0.58
CA ASP A 18 -7.72 6.13 -0.81
C ASP A 18 -7.48 5.24 0.42
N THR A 19 -8.04 4.02 0.38
CA THR A 19 -7.85 3.02 1.43
C THR A 19 -6.59 2.18 1.20
N ALA A 20 -5.69 2.54 0.26
CA ALA A 20 -4.52 1.72 -0.04
C ALA A 20 -3.66 1.49 1.20
N CYS A 21 -3.49 2.49 2.06
CA CYS A 21 -2.72 2.36 3.31
C CYS A 21 -3.38 1.47 4.38
N ASN A 22 -4.70 1.25 4.28
CA ASN A 22 -5.41 0.34 5.17
C ASN A 22 -5.15 -1.12 4.81
N TRP A 23 -5.08 -1.42 3.51
CA TRP A 23 -4.94 -2.79 3.00
C TRP A 23 -3.50 -3.18 2.65
N VAL A 24 -2.62 -2.22 2.35
CA VAL A 24 -1.19 -2.43 2.09
C VAL A 24 -0.41 -2.26 3.38
N LYS A 25 0.51 -3.18 3.66
CA LYS A 25 1.41 -3.15 4.83
C LYS A 25 2.86 -3.39 4.38
N PRO A 26 3.85 -3.02 5.22
CA PRO A 26 5.24 -3.42 4.99
C PRO A 26 5.39 -4.93 4.99
N ILE A 27 6.36 -5.39 4.21
CA ILE A 27 6.78 -6.79 4.19
C ILE A 27 7.87 -6.95 5.25
N TYR A 28 7.59 -7.78 6.25
CA TYR A 28 8.52 -8.13 7.32
C TYR A 28 9.26 -9.42 6.96
N LEU A 29 10.56 -9.43 7.17
CA LEU A 29 11.44 -10.54 6.84
C LEU A 29 12.21 -11.00 8.08
N THR A 30 12.45 -12.30 8.18
CA THR A 30 13.38 -12.86 9.15
C THR A 30 14.81 -12.93 8.57
N ALA A 31 15.79 -13.16 9.44
CA ALA A 31 17.17 -13.34 9.01
C ALA A 31 17.35 -14.53 8.05
N ASN A 32 16.52 -15.58 8.17
CA ASN A 32 16.56 -16.73 7.27
C ASN A 32 16.05 -16.36 5.87
N ASP A 33 14.93 -15.62 5.80
CA ASP A 33 14.34 -15.19 4.52
C ASP A 33 15.33 -14.34 3.72
N ILE A 34 16.01 -13.39 4.38
CA ILE A 34 17.02 -12.52 3.75
C ILE A 34 18.21 -13.33 3.21
N LYS A 35 18.58 -14.45 3.82
CA LYS A 35 19.70 -15.27 3.35
C LYS A 35 19.36 -16.03 2.07
N VAL A 36 18.14 -16.55 1.97
CA VAL A 36 17.72 -17.40 0.86
C VAL A 36 17.10 -16.62 -0.32
N MET A 37 16.71 -15.35 -0.11
CA MET A 37 16.16 -14.51 -1.17
C MET A 37 17.20 -14.09 -2.21
N ASP A 38 16.73 -13.92 -3.43
CA ASP A 38 17.49 -13.26 -4.49
C ASP A 38 17.73 -11.77 -4.16
N TRP A 39 18.82 -11.22 -4.69
CA TRP A 39 19.19 -9.84 -4.46
C TRP A 39 18.18 -8.83 -5.03
N GLN A 40 17.56 -9.13 -6.18
CA GLN A 40 16.57 -8.25 -6.79
C GLN A 40 15.33 -8.17 -5.91
N THR A 41 14.84 -9.30 -5.42
CA THR A 41 13.68 -9.35 -4.51
C THR A 41 13.92 -8.56 -3.24
N LYS A 42 15.13 -8.58 -2.66
CA LYS A 42 15.48 -7.75 -1.50
C LYS A 42 15.35 -6.26 -1.80
N ARG A 43 15.81 -5.83 -2.98
CA ARG A 43 15.70 -4.42 -3.42
C ARG A 43 14.27 -4.01 -3.64
N ASP A 44 13.46 -4.88 -4.25
CA ASP A 44 12.06 -4.61 -4.53
C ASP A 44 11.26 -4.49 -3.23
N ILE A 45 11.49 -5.39 -2.26
CA ILE A 45 10.89 -5.33 -0.93
C ILE A 45 11.29 -4.05 -0.19
N LEU A 46 12.58 -3.67 -0.26
CA LEU A 46 13.04 -2.43 0.35
C LEU A 46 12.35 -1.21 -0.27
N SER A 47 12.26 -1.16 -1.60
CA SER A 47 11.57 -0.09 -2.34
C SER A 47 10.08 -0.01 -1.97
N HIS A 48 9.40 -1.16 -1.89
CA HIS A 48 8.01 -1.24 -1.45
C HIS A 48 7.82 -0.69 -0.03
N ASN A 49 8.64 -1.12 0.93
CA ASN A 49 8.53 -0.69 2.33
C ASN A 49 8.80 0.80 2.50
N GLN A 50 9.78 1.35 1.78
CA GLN A 50 10.05 2.79 1.76
C GLN A 50 8.90 3.59 1.13
N THR A 51 8.32 3.08 0.05
CA THR A 51 7.16 3.69 -0.62
C THR A 51 5.96 3.69 0.31
N TRP A 52 5.69 2.58 0.98
CA TRP A 52 4.63 2.51 1.98
C TRP A 52 4.87 3.51 3.11
N GLN A 53 6.09 3.61 3.64
CA GLN A 53 6.40 4.57 4.70
C GLN A 53 6.14 6.03 4.27
N LYS A 54 6.58 6.41 3.07
CA LYS A 54 6.38 7.77 2.55
C LYS A 54 4.92 8.13 2.30
N ASN A 55 4.10 7.18 1.86
CA ASN A 55 2.71 7.44 1.48
C ASN A 55 1.72 7.19 2.61
N CYS A 56 2.05 6.33 3.57
CA CYS A 56 1.10 5.80 4.57
C CYS A 56 1.46 6.10 6.03
N GLN A 57 2.69 6.53 6.33
CA GLN A 57 3.07 7.00 7.68
C GLN A 57 3.17 8.52 7.77
N THR A 58 3.04 9.25 6.67
CA THR A 58 2.84 10.69 6.74
C THR A 58 1.47 10.94 7.38
N PRO A 59 1.37 11.74 8.45
CA PRO A 59 0.08 12.18 8.93
C PRO A 59 -0.62 12.87 7.77
N SER A 60 -1.82 12.39 7.44
CA SER A 60 -2.71 12.98 6.45
C SER A 60 -2.69 14.50 6.61
N GLN A 61 -2.27 15.22 5.57
CA GLN A 61 -2.69 16.62 5.42
C GLN A 61 -4.20 16.69 5.30
#